data_AF-A0A9D1L3M7-F1
#
_entry.id   AF-A0A9D1L3M7-F1
#
_cell.length_a   1.000
_cell.length_b   1.000
_cell.length_c   1.000
_cell.angle_alpha   90.00
_cell.angle_beta   90.00
_cell.angle_gamma   90.00
#
_symmetry.space_group_name_H-M   'P 1'
#
loop_
_entity.id
_entity.type
_entity.pdbx_description
1 polymer ?
#
loop_
_entity_poly.entity_id
_entity_poly.type
_entity_poly.pdbx_seq_one_letter_code
_entity_poly.pdbx_strand_id
1 'polypeptide(L)'
;MKQEGYVNAEGAPIVHKEIDKKTLMIRIGIVALVVFIIIFIFIIVQKSSKNKKCNKIEDTIESAALSSAREQKILPTVEGKSVTLDIDDLIKDGTLSSEEANNGKDACKGKVTITKYKEDYHMAVNLTGCGFCATEERYGNWKESDKMPSGNVYVELVPSYNYYTFETNYGMWSDYLTEDQLESKKDKKYKINLPKQMDLIPEAPVDAHIVTIEEEKKNYYRYQDKMWKFYSNPNANCSAYSSEQPSGYATKDETSQIESDPSPWSLSYPDEKDYRSITREIGYRWYYMDGKKKVYWKNGKYAVEQPGEKYTEKDNESPMYSYTDLMWRWCNGATRRYISYSSVTNSSFPYRDDETMITTSWSSYDEESRLDDTNRGYRTEEIQVRSRFRYKYDIYSLPLLDNYVSASKFEQTVGTTLEEFVKQPNVKVEVKYTYKYRKA
;
A
#
# COMPACT_ATOMS: atom_id res chain seq x y z
N MET A 1 -42.08 -74.53 60.85
CA MET A 1 -43.20 -73.59 61.07
C MET A 1 -43.68 -73.12 59.71
N LYS A 2 -45.00 -73.17 59.48
CA LYS A 2 -45.67 -73.14 58.16
C LYS A 2 -45.52 -71.79 57.45
N GLN A 3 -45.15 -71.81 56.17
CA GLN A 3 -45.36 -70.70 55.22
C GLN A 3 -46.79 -70.80 54.69
N GLU A 4 -47.60 -69.76 54.88
CA GLU A 4 -48.90 -69.62 54.23
C GLU A 4 -48.68 -68.98 52.86
N GLY A 5 -49.11 -69.66 51.79
CA GLY A 5 -49.16 -69.12 50.44
C GLY A 5 -50.54 -68.56 50.14
N TYR A 6 -50.62 -67.32 49.69
CA TYR A 6 -51.87 -66.68 49.28
C TYR A 6 -52.27 -67.14 47.86
N VAL A 7 -53.49 -67.66 47.72
CA VAL A 7 -54.16 -67.97 46.44
C VAL A 7 -55.16 -66.87 46.08
N ASN A 8 -55.42 -66.67 44.79
CA ASN A 8 -56.46 -65.75 44.33
C ASN A 8 -57.89 -66.34 44.57
N ALA A 9 -58.94 -65.59 44.25
CA ALA A 9 -60.33 -65.99 44.49
C ALA A 9 -60.78 -67.29 43.77
N GLU A 10 -59.97 -67.81 42.83
CA GLU A 10 -60.20 -69.05 42.09
C GLU A 10 -59.25 -70.19 42.53
N GLY A 11 -58.43 -69.98 43.57
CA GLY A 11 -57.56 -71.01 44.14
C GLY A 11 -56.21 -71.19 43.42
N ALA A 12 -55.84 -70.32 42.48
CA ALA A 12 -54.53 -70.34 41.84
C ALA A 12 -53.48 -69.58 42.67
N PRO A 13 -52.24 -70.08 42.80
CA PRO A 13 -51.18 -69.39 43.55
C PRO A 13 -50.87 -68.03 42.92
N ILE A 14 -50.84 -66.97 43.73
CA ILE A 14 -50.45 -65.63 43.28
C ILE A 14 -48.94 -65.63 43.05
N VAL A 15 -48.52 -65.83 41.80
CA VAL A 15 -47.11 -65.68 41.41
C VAL A 15 -46.80 -64.19 41.35
N HIS A 16 -46.21 -63.64 42.41
CA HIS A 16 -45.59 -62.32 42.33
C HIS A 16 -44.46 -62.40 41.30
N LYS A 17 -44.60 -61.68 40.19
CA LYS A 17 -43.56 -61.54 39.18
C LYS A 17 -42.33 -60.97 39.89
N GLU A 18 -41.31 -61.80 40.15
CA GLU A 18 -40.06 -61.33 40.75
C GLU A 18 -39.52 -60.21 39.87
N ILE A 19 -39.57 -58.99 40.41
CA ILE A 19 -38.98 -57.83 39.74
C ILE A 19 -37.48 -58.10 39.75
N ASP A 20 -36.90 -58.34 38.57
CA ASP A 20 -35.46 -58.49 38.41
C ASP A 20 -34.77 -57.24 38.98
N LYS A 21 -34.22 -57.39 40.18
CA LYS A 21 -33.57 -56.32 40.94
C LYS A 21 -32.45 -55.67 40.13
N LYS A 22 -31.80 -56.41 39.24
CA LYS A 22 -30.73 -55.88 38.38
C LYS A 22 -31.32 -54.93 37.32
N THR A 23 -32.41 -55.34 36.67
CA THR A 23 -33.12 -54.49 35.68
C THR A 23 -33.79 -53.26 36.32
N LEU A 24 -34.34 -53.38 37.53
CA LEU A 24 -34.90 -52.24 38.27
C LEU A 24 -33.80 -51.23 38.69
N MET A 25 -32.68 -51.72 39.23
CA MET A 25 -31.53 -50.88 39.62
C MET A 25 -30.93 -50.15 38.42
N ILE A 26 -30.83 -50.81 37.25
CA ILE A 26 -30.37 -50.17 36.01
C ILE A 26 -31.34 -49.07 35.57
N ARG A 27 -32.66 -49.31 35.61
CA ARG A 27 -33.66 -48.28 35.25
C ARG A 27 -33.64 -47.07 36.18
N ILE A 28 -33.51 -47.29 37.50
CA ILE A 28 -33.37 -46.20 38.48
C ILE A 28 -32.05 -45.44 38.25
N GLY A 29 -30.95 -46.15 37.97
CA GLY A 29 -29.66 -45.53 37.62
C GLY A 29 -29.71 -44.65 36.37
N ILE A 30 -30.42 -45.09 35.33
CA ILE A 30 -30.63 -44.30 34.10
C ILE A 30 -31.44 -43.04 34.40
N VAL A 31 -32.52 -43.13 35.17
CA VAL A 31 -33.34 -41.96 35.55
C VAL A 31 -32.52 -40.97 36.38
N ALA A 32 -31.74 -41.46 37.36
CA ALA A 32 -30.87 -40.61 38.17
C ALA A 32 -29.80 -39.90 37.33
N LEU A 33 -29.19 -40.59 36.36
CA LEU A 33 -28.22 -40.02 35.43
C LEU A 33 -28.85 -38.90 34.58
N VAL A 34 -30.03 -39.13 34.02
CA VAL A 34 -30.76 -38.14 33.22
C VAL A 34 -31.10 -36.90 34.04
N VAL A 35 -31.56 -37.08 35.29
CA VAL A 35 -31.81 -35.97 36.21
C VAL A 35 -30.53 -35.18 36.51
N PHE A 36 -29.40 -35.87 36.74
CA PHE A 36 -28.10 -35.21 36.93
C PHE A 36 -27.68 -34.39 35.72
N ILE A 37 -27.85 -34.92 34.50
CA ILE A 37 -27.54 -34.21 33.25
C ILE A 37 -28.42 -32.97 33.11
N ILE A 38 -29.73 -33.08 33.37
CA ILE A 38 -30.66 -31.93 33.30
C ILE A 38 -30.26 -30.85 34.31
N ILE A 39 -29.93 -31.23 35.55
CA ILE A 39 -29.44 -30.28 36.58
C ILE A 39 -28.15 -29.60 36.12
N PHE A 40 -27.21 -30.36 35.56
CA PHE A 40 -25.94 -29.81 35.09
C PHE A 40 -26.13 -28.83 33.93
N ILE A 41 -26.98 -29.17 32.96
CA ILE A 41 -27.37 -28.27 31.85
C ILE A 41 -28.03 -27.01 32.41
N PHE A 42 -28.95 -27.16 33.37
CA PHE A 42 -29.63 -26.03 33.99
C PHE A 42 -28.66 -25.07 34.70
N ILE A 43 -27.66 -25.59 35.43
CA ILE A 43 -26.61 -24.79 36.08
C ILE A 43 -25.78 -24.03 35.03
N ILE A 44 -25.37 -24.70 33.94
CA ILE A 44 -24.61 -24.07 32.85
C ILE A 44 -25.43 -22.96 32.19
N VAL A 45 -26.70 -23.23 31.88
CA VAL A 45 -27.60 -22.26 31.25
C VAL A 45 -27.85 -21.07 32.17
N GLN A 46 -28.04 -21.29 33.47
CA GLN A 46 -28.16 -20.20 34.44
C GLN A 46 -26.88 -19.36 34.53
N LYS A 47 -25.70 -19.99 34.63
CA LYS A 47 -24.42 -19.26 34.67
C LYS A 47 -24.19 -18.46 33.39
N SER A 48 -24.49 -19.04 32.22
CA SER A 48 -24.40 -18.34 30.94
C SER A 48 -25.37 -17.17 30.84
N SER A 49 -26.63 -17.34 31.28
CA SER A 49 -27.64 -16.27 31.28
C SER A 49 -27.23 -15.11 32.19
N LYS A 50 -26.75 -15.42 33.41
CA LYS A 50 -26.19 -14.43 34.34
C LYS A 50 -25.01 -13.66 33.72
N ASN A 51 -24.04 -14.37 33.13
CA ASN A 51 -22.90 -13.73 32.48
C ASN A 51 -23.30 -12.82 31.31
N LYS A 52 -24.25 -13.25 30.46
CA LYS A 52 -24.76 -12.40 29.37
C LYS A 52 -25.41 -11.13 29.89
N LYS A 53 -26.13 -11.22 31.01
CA LYS A 53 -26.74 -10.05 31.65
C LYS A 53 -25.68 -9.09 32.19
N CYS A 54 -24.67 -9.59 32.89
CA CYS A 54 -23.61 -8.74 33.42
C CYS A 54 -22.79 -8.09 32.30
N ASN A 55 -22.45 -8.82 31.23
CA ASN A 55 -21.79 -8.24 30.05
C ASN A 55 -22.60 -7.09 29.47
N LYS A 56 -23.92 -7.28 29.28
CA LYS A 56 -24.77 -6.22 28.75
C LYS A 56 -24.75 -4.96 29.62
N ILE A 57 -24.76 -5.13 30.94
CA ILE A 57 -24.69 -4.00 31.89
C ILE A 57 -23.32 -3.30 31.77
N GLU A 58 -22.22 -4.06 31.75
CA GLU A 58 -20.87 -3.52 31.55
C GLU A 58 -20.77 -2.77 30.21
N ASP A 59 -21.19 -3.37 29.09
CA ASP A 59 -21.15 -2.78 27.75
C ASP A 59 -21.95 -1.46 27.68
N THR A 60 -23.14 -1.42 28.29
CA THR A 60 -23.97 -0.21 28.34
C THR A 60 -23.30 0.89 29.18
N ILE A 61 -22.73 0.52 30.33
CA ILE A 61 -22.02 1.45 31.22
C ILE A 61 -20.76 1.99 30.53
N GLU A 62 -19.98 1.14 29.85
CA GLU A 62 -18.81 1.54 29.06
C GLU A 62 -19.20 2.53 27.97
N SER A 63 -20.27 2.23 27.23
CA SER A 63 -20.77 3.09 26.15
C SER A 63 -21.22 4.46 26.68
N ALA A 64 -21.95 4.49 27.79
CA ALA A 64 -22.41 5.71 28.44
C ALA A 64 -21.23 6.54 28.98
N ALA A 65 -20.30 5.90 29.69
CA ALA A 65 -19.10 6.55 30.22
C ALA A 65 -18.23 7.15 29.11
N LEU A 66 -18.03 6.41 28.01
CA LEU A 66 -17.26 6.88 26.86
C LEU A 66 -17.94 8.04 26.15
N SER A 67 -19.27 8.03 26.01
CA SER A 67 -20.03 9.16 25.46
C SER A 67 -19.93 10.40 26.34
N SER A 68 -20.17 10.25 27.64
CA SER A 68 -20.08 11.35 28.61
C SER A 68 -18.68 11.97 28.62
N ALA A 69 -17.62 11.15 28.64
CA ALA A 69 -16.25 11.63 28.62
C ALA A 69 -15.89 12.37 27.32
N ARG A 70 -16.47 11.99 26.17
CA ARG A 70 -16.32 12.70 24.90
C ARG A 70 -17.02 14.05 24.92
N GLU A 71 -18.26 14.10 25.38
CA GLU A 71 -19.06 15.32 25.45
C GLU A 71 -18.42 16.35 26.39
N GLN A 72 -17.93 15.90 27.54
CA GLN A 72 -17.23 16.74 28.52
C GLN A 72 -15.78 17.07 28.10
N LYS A 73 -15.27 16.47 27.01
CA LYS A 73 -13.89 16.62 26.51
C LYS A 73 -12.82 16.28 27.56
N ILE A 74 -13.09 15.27 28.39
CA ILE A 74 -12.18 14.81 29.46
C ILE A 74 -11.46 13.50 29.12
N LEU A 75 -11.61 13.00 27.88
CA LEU A 75 -10.88 11.82 27.45
C LEU A 75 -9.36 12.05 27.52
N PRO A 76 -8.60 11.10 28.07
CA PRO A 76 -7.15 11.20 28.13
C PRO A 76 -6.57 11.16 26.72
N THR A 77 -5.72 12.13 26.38
CA THR A 77 -5.04 12.18 25.08
C THR A 77 -3.64 11.57 25.10
N VAL A 78 -3.10 11.32 26.30
CA VAL A 78 -1.75 10.80 26.51
C VAL A 78 -1.80 9.34 26.93
N GLU A 79 -0.98 8.51 26.30
CA GLU A 79 -0.89 7.07 26.55
C GLU A 79 -0.71 6.76 28.05
N GLY A 80 -1.50 5.83 28.55
CA GLY A 80 -1.51 5.41 29.95
C GLY A 80 -2.25 6.35 30.89
N LYS A 81 -2.53 7.59 30.50
CA LYS A 81 -3.34 8.48 31.35
C LYS A 81 -4.78 8.02 31.38
N SER A 82 -5.44 8.20 32.51
CA SER A 82 -6.82 7.75 32.71
C SER A 82 -7.71 8.85 33.28
N VAL A 83 -9.00 8.68 33.07
CA VAL A 83 -10.08 9.41 33.75
C VAL A 83 -11.03 8.40 34.36
N THR A 84 -11.57 8.70 35.53
CA THR A 84 -12.53 7.84 36.22
C THR A 84 -13.85 8.58 36.35
N LEU A 85 -14.93 7.95 35.88
CA LEU A 85 -16.30 8.45 36.02
C LEU A 85 -17.05 7.61 37.05
N ASP A 86 -17.88 8.27 37.85
CA ASP A 86 -18.78 7.61 38.79
C ASP A 86 -20.10 7.24 38.08
N ILE A 87 -20.53 5.99 38.24
CA ILE A 87 -21.77 5.49 37.64
C ILE A 87 -22.98 6.25 38.20
N ASP A 88 -22.96 6.62 39.49
CA ASP A 88 -24.08 7.35 40.10
C ASP A 88 -24.21 8.76 39.47
N ASP A 89 -23.12 9.36 39.01
CA ASP A 89 -23.15 10.68 38.36
C ASP A 89 -23.66 10.58 36.92
N LEU A 90 -23.29 9.51 36.18
CA LEU A 90 -23.86 9.20 34.86
C LEU A 90 -25.37 8.94 34.90
N ILE A 91 -25.88 8.47 36.04
CA ILE A 91 -27.33 8.29 36.24
C ILE A 91 -28.00 9.64 36.53
N LYS A 92 -27.39 10.46 37.39
CA LYS A 92 -27.93 11.78 37.76
C LYS A 92 -27.98 12.75 36.59
N ASP A 93 -26.98 12.71 35.70
CA ASP A 93 -26.89 13.58 34.53
C ASP A 93 -27.77 13.11 33.36
N GLY A 94 -28.35 11.90 33.46
CA GLY A 94 -29.27 11.33 32.47
C GLY A 94 -28.58 10.60 31.31
N THR A 95 -27.25 10.46 31.32
CA THR A 95 -26.49 9.75 30.27
C THR A 95 -26.70 8.22 30.34
N LEU A 96 -27.01 7.70 31.53
CA LEU A 96 -27.30 6.30 31.79
C LEU A 96 -28.62 6.18 32.55
N SER A 97 -29.57 5.37 32.10
CA SER A 97 -30.78 5.16 32.88
C SER A 97 -30.54 4.21 34.06
N SER A 98 -31.22 4.46 35.18
CA SER A 98 -31.20 3.56 36.35
C SER A 98 -31.66 2.14 36.03
N GLU A 99 -32.51 1.96 35.01
CA GLU A 99 -33.00 0.65 34.57
C GLU A 99 -31.91 -0.14 33.82
N GLU A 100 -31.09 0.56 33.03
CA GLU A 100 -29.94 -0.02 32.32
C GLU A 100 -28.81 -0.39 33.28
N ALA A 101 -28.64 0.37 34.36
CA ALA A 101 -27.70 0.11 35.45
C ALA A 101 -28.26 -0.85 36.53
N ASN A 102 -29.04 -1.87 36.16
CA ASN A 102 -29.70 -2.77 37.10
C ASN A 102 -29.61 -4.25 36.68
N ASN A 103 -29.32 -5.15 37.63
CA ASN A 103 -29.26 -6.59 37.38
C ASN A 103 -30.64 -7.30 37.44
N GLY A 104 -31.74 -6.56 37.47
CA GLY A 104 -33.13 -6.99 37.67
C GLY A 104 -33.59 -7.07 39.13
N LYS A 105 -32.69 -6.89 40.10
CA LYS A 105 -32.98 -6.90 41.54
C LYS A 105 -32.24 -5.78 42.27
N ASP A 106 -30.97 -5.61 41.94
CA ASP A 106 -30.05 -4.69 42.60
C ASP A 106 -29.60 -3.61 41.61
N ALA A 107 -29.57 -2.36 42.09
CA ALA A 107 -29.00 -1.23 41.36
C ALA A 107 -27.47 -1.31 41.40
N CYS A 108 -26.84 -1.17 40.25
CA CYS A 108 -25.39 -1.28 40.08
C CYS A 108 -24.74 0.09 40.28
N LYS A 109 -23.74 0.14 41.16
CA LYS A 109 -22.96 1.34 41.46
C LYS A 109 -21.50 1.11 41.15
N GLY A 110 -20.69 2.16 41.16
CA GLY A 110 -19.24 2.04 41.10
C GLY A 110 -18.65 3.00 40.09
N LYS A 111 -17.56 2.58 39.44
CA LYS A 111 -16.72 3.49 38.65
C LYS A 111 -16.27 2.86 37.34
N VAL A 112 -16.16 3.70 36.31
CA VAL A 112 -15.55 3.34 35.04
C VAL A 112 -14.25 4.10 34.89
N THR A 113 -13.14 3.38 34.72
CA THR A 113 -11.86 4.00 34.41
C THR A 113 -11.57 3.84 32.93
N ILE A 114 -11.45 4.96 32.21
CA ILE A 114 -11.11 5.02 30.79
C ILE A 114 -9.64 5.42 30.68
N THR A 115 -8.82 4.53 30.12
CA THR A 115 -7.36 4.74 29.97
C THR A 115 -7.00 4.83 28.49
N LYS A 116 -6.21 5.84 28.10
CA LYS A 116 -5.65 5.87 26.74
C LYS A 116 -4.69 4.69 26.56
N TYR A 117 -4.97 3.86 25.58
CA TYR A 117 -4.19 2.65 25.31
C TYR A 117 -4.04 2.42 23.81
N LYS A 118 -2.82 2.55 23.32
CA LYS A 118 -2.44 2.48 21.90
C LYS A 118 -3.26 3.46 21.07
N GLU A 119 -3.94 2.98 20.02
CA GLU A 119 -4.75 3.83 19.13
C GLU A 119 -6.13 4.17 19.73
N ASP A 120 -6.59 3.47 20.76
CA ASP A 120 -7.96 3.60 21.31
C ASP A 120 -7.95 3.78 22.85
N TYR A 121 -8.96 3.24 23.54
CA TYR A 121 -9.11 3.27 24.98
C TYR A 121 -9.33 1.88 25.56
N HIS A 122 -8.78 1.64 26.74
CA HIS A 122 -9.11 0.49 27.57
C HIS A 122 -10.05 0.95 28.70
N MET A 123 -11.15 0.24 28.90
CA MET A 123 -12.15 0.55 29.91
C MET A 123 -12.17 -0.54 30.98
N ALA A 124 -12.26 -0.11 32.24
CA ALA A 124 -12.38 -1.00 33.39
C ALA A 124 -13.59 -0.59 34.22
N VAL A 125 -14.66 -1.39 34.16
CA VAL A 125 -15.89 -1.19 34.93
C VAL A 125 -15.81 -1.91 36.28
N ASN A 126 -15.68 -1.15 37.36
CA ASN A 126 -15.72 -1.68 38.72
C ASN A 126 -17.13 -1.52 39.30
N LEU A 127 -17.91 -2.61 39.29
CA LEU A 127 -19.27 -2.67 39.79
C LEU A 127 -19.31 -3.12 41.25
N THR A 128 -20.04 -2.37 42.06
CA THR A 128 -20.34 -2.62 43.47
C THR A 128 -21.86 -2.62 43.68
N GLY A 129 -22.33 -3.34 44.70
CA GLY A 129 -23.77 -3.41 45.01
C GLY A 129 -24.66 -4.06 43.93
N CYS A 130 -24.07 -4.66 42.87
CA CYS A 130 -24.75 -5.17 41.68
C CYS A 130 -25.02 -6.70 41.76
N GLY A 131 -25.20 -7.24 42.96
CA GLY A 131 -25.42 -8.67 43.20
C GLY A 131 -24.36 -9.56 42.53
N PHE A 132 -24.79 -10.58 41.77
CA PHE A 132 -23.90 -11.51 41.07
C PHE A 132 -23.09 -10.86 39.91
N CYS A 133 -23.40 -9.62 39.55
CA CYS A 133 -22.64 -8.83 38.59
C CYS A 133 -21.62 -7.88 39.25
N ALA A 134 -21.54 -7.83 40.58
CA ALA A 134 -20.47 -7.09 41.26
C ALA A 134 -19.10 -7.65 40.84
N THR A 135 -18.12 -6.78 40.61
CA THR A 135 -16.81 -7.16 40.06
C THR A 135 -16.08 -8.18 40.94
N GLU A 136 -16.22 -8.09 42.27
CA GLU A 136 -15.62 -9.04 43.22
C GLU A 136 -16.25 -10.43 43.13
N GLU A 137 -17.58 -10.49 43.12
CA GLU A 137 -18.37 -11.73 43.05
C GLU A 137 -18.15 -12.45 41.71
N ARG A 138 -18.04 -11.68 40.63
CA ARG A 138 -17.96 -12.20 39.28
C ARG A 138 -16.58 -12.70 38.91
N TYR A 139 -15.53 -11.97 39.27
CA TYR A 139 -14.17 -12.21 38.76
C TYR A 139 -13.18 -12.69 39.82
N GLY A 140 -13.55 -12.75 41.09
CA GLY A 140 -12.71 -13.32 42.16
C GLY A 140 -11.46 -12.49 42.47
N ASN A 141 -10.38 -13.18 42.86
CA ASN A 141 -9.18 -12.55 43.41
C ASN A 141 -8.27 -11.89 42.36
N TRP A 142 -7.57 -10.85 42.80
CA TRP A 142 -6.58 -10.12 42.02
C TRP A 142 -5.35 -10.96 41.65
N LYS A 143 -4.85 -10.71 40.44
CA LYS A 143 -3.59 -11.23 39.89
C LYS A 143 -2.89 -10.11 39.11
N GLU A 144 -1.59 -10.26 38.91
CA GLU A 144 -0.76 -9.33 38.15
C GLU A 144 -0.04 -10.05 37.01
N SER A 145 0.20 -9.34 35.91
CA SER A 145 0.91 -9.84 34.73
C SER A 145 1.52 -8.66 33.97
N ASP A 146 2.67 -8.87 33.32
CA ASP A 146 3.26 -7.92 32.37
C ASP A 146 2.70 -8.07 30.95
N LYS A 147 1.81 -9.03 30.74
CA LYS A 147 1.12 -9.29 29.47
C LYS A 147 -0.39 -9.22 29.65
N MET A 148 -1.06 -8.62 28.67
CA MET A 148 -2.52 -8.52 28.63
C MET A 148 -3.17 -9.91 28.71
N PRO A 149 -3.96 -10.21 29.75
CA PRO A 149 -4.62 -11.49 29.89
C PRO A 149 -5.74 -11.66 28.84
N SER A 150 -5.93 -12.90 28.37
CA SER A 150 -6.95 -13.24 27.37
C SER A 150 -8.19 -13.91 28.01
N GLY A 151 -9.36 -13.67 27.42
CA GLY A 151 -10.64 -14.29 27.80
C GLY A 151 -11.58 -13.32 28.51
N ASN A 152 -12.60 -13.85 29.21
CA ASN A 152 -13.51 -13.02 30.01
C ASN A 152 -12.82 -12.67 31.35
N VAL A 153 -12.09 -11.56 31.34
CA VAL A 153 -11.28 -11.06 32.46
C VAL A 153 -11.56 -9.59 32.69
N TYR A 154 -11.65 -9.20 33.95
CA TYR A 154 -11.61 -7.80 34.34
C TYR A 154 -10.15 -7.35 34.42
N VAL A 155 -9.80 -6.23 33.79
CA VAL A 155 -8.41 -5.74 33.71
C VAL A 155 -8.35 -4.26 34.04
N GLU A 156 -7.51 -3.91 35.02
CA GLU A 156 -7.04 -2.56 35.28
C GLU A 156 -5.61 -2.40 34.74
N LEU A 157 -5.37 -1.31 34.01
CA LEU A 157 -4.05 -0.95 33.52
C LEU A 157 -3.33 -0.11 34.57
N VAL A 158 -2.14 -0.55 34.97
CA VAL A 158 -1.24 0.24 35.84
C VAL A 158 -0.05 0.70 35.00
N PRO A 159 -0.06 1.94 34.50
CA PRO A 159 1.01 2.47 33.67
C PRO A 159 2.22 2.88 34.53
N SER A 160 3.40 2.75 33.93
CA SER A 160 4.67 3.23 34.43
C SER A 160 5.44 3.88 33.29
N TYR A 161 6.19 4.94 33.58
CA TYR A 161 6.69 5.88 32.59
C TYR A 161 8.21 6.02 32.67
N ASN A 162 8.84 6.11 31.51
CA ASN A 162 10.19 6.58 31.31
C ASN A 162 10.22 7.48 30.06
N TYR A 163 11.32 8.14 29.78
CA TYR A 163 11.45 8.96 28.59
C TYR A 163 12.87 8.96 28.05
N TYR A 164 12.95 9.32 26.77
CA TYR A 164 14.17 9.47 26.00
C TYR A 164 14.20 10.87 25.42
N THR A 165 15.40 11.43 25.24
CA THR A 165 15.59 12.51 24.28
C THR A 165 15.91 11.94 22.91
N PHE A 166 15.68 12.72 21.86
CA PHE A 166 16.07 12.33 20.52
C PHE A 166 16.54 13.49 19.68
N GLU A 167 17.36 13.18 18.69
CA GLU A 167 17.74 14.12 17.65
C GLU A 167 17.21 13.63 16.30
N THR A 168 16.47 14.51 15.61
CA THR A 168 15.98 14.25 14.26
C THR A 168 17.09 14.56 13.26
N ASN A 169 17.42 13.56 12.45
CA ASN A 169 18.48 13.59 11.47
C ASN A 169 17.93 13.27 10.06
N TYR A 170 18.68 13.69 9.05
CA TYR A 170 18.36 13.49 7.64
C TYR A 170 19.48 12.71 6.96
N GLY A 171 19.10 11.63 6.28
CA GLY A 171 20.01 10.90 5.42
C GLY A 171 20.42 11.71 4.20
N MET A 172 21.42 11.20 3.49
CA MET A 172 21.77 11.71 2.17
C MET A 172 20.61 11.46 1.19
N TRP A 173 20.46 12.37 0.23
CA TRP A 173 19.56 12.13 -0.89
C TRP A 173 20.12 11.03 -1.79
N SER A 174 19.24 10.18 -2.29
CA SER A 174 19.54 9.32 -3.44
C SER A 174 19.80 10.15 -4.70
N ASP A 175 20.33 9.49 -5.72
CA ASP A 175 20.23 10.00 -7.09
C ASP A 175 18.77 10.13 -7.53
N TYR A 176 18.52 10.94 -8.55
CA TYR A 176 17.21 11.07 -9.16
C TYR A 176 16.88 9.84 -10.01
N LEU A 177 15.79 9.17 -9.64
CA LEU A 177 15.27 7.96 -10.26
C LEU A 177 14.15 8.30 -11.24
N THR A 178 14.08 7.56 -12.34
CA THR A 178 13.01 7.65 -13.34
C THR A 178 11.78 6.84 -12.93
N GLU A 179 10.63 7.13 -13.53
CA GLU A 179 9.35 6.49 -13.17
C GLU A 179 9.38 4.95 -13.31
N ASP A 180 10.12 4.42 -14.29
CA ASP A 180 10.29 2.98 -14.49
C ASP A 180 11.11 2.30 -13.38
N GLN A 181 11.82 3.08 -12.55
CA GLN A 181 12.53 2.58 -11.37
C GLN A 181 11.68 2.63 -10.09
N LEU A 182 10.47 3.21 -10.15
CA LEU A 182 9.57 3.34 -9.00
C LEU A 182 8.46 2.29 -9.02
N GLU A 183 7.96 1.98 -7.82
CA GLU A 183 6.75 1.20 -7.65
C GLU A 183 5.56 1.90 -8.28
N SER A 184 4.70 1.13 -8.96
CA SER A 184 3.50 1.69 -9.61
C SER A 184 2.44 2.14 -8.60
N LYS A 185 2.48 1.59 -7.37
CA LYS A 185 1.53 1.90 -6.30
C LYS A 185 2.24 2.61 -5.15
N LYS A 186 1.55 3.60 -4.58
CA LYS A 186 2.01 4.31 -3.39
C LYS A 186 2.06 3.37 -2.19
N ASP A 187 3.12 3.52 -1.40
CA ASP A 187 3.23 2.86 -0.11
C ASP A 187 2.13 3.34 0.86
N LYS A 188 1.61 2.42 1.68
CA LYS A 188 0.52 2.73 2.60
C LYS A 188 0.96 3.61 3.77
N LYS A 189 2.20 3.50 4.24
CA LYS A 189 2.75 4.24 5.36
C LYS A 189 3.20 5.64 4.92
N TYR A 190 4.00 5.72 3.86
CA TYR A 190 4.64 6.96 3.43
C TYR A 190 3.87 7.74 2.36
N LYS A 191 2.87 7.13 1.70
CA LYS A 191 2.03 7.75 0.66
C LYS A 191 2.79 8.24 -0.60
N ILE A 192 3.98 7.69 -0.84
CA ILE A 192 4.84 7.96 -2.01
C ILE A 192 5.07 6.67 -2.80
N ASN A 193 5.46 6.81 -4.08
CA ASN A 193 5.89 5.69 -4.91
C ASN A 193 7.36 5.40 -4.59
N LEU A 194 7.60 4.36 -3.79
CA LEU A 194 8.97 4.00 -3.39
C LEU A 194 9.77 3.46 -4.59
N PRO A 195 11.10 3.51 -4.53
CA PRO A 195 11.94 2.77 -5.48
C PRO A 195 11.61 1.27 -5.46
N LYS A 196 11.67 0.62 -6.62
CA LYS A 196 11.54 -0.86 -6.73
C LYS A 196 12.64 -1.59 -5.95
N GLN A 197 13.79 -0.94 -5.76
CA GLN A 197 14.93 -1.44 -5.01
C GLN A 197 15.28 -0.44 -3.90
N MET A 198 15.17 -0.86 -2.64
CA MET A 198 15.29 0.02 -1.49
C MET A 198 16.73 0.47 -1.19
N ASP A 199 17.73 -0.27 -1.67
CA ASP A 199 19.16 0.07 -1.61
C ASP A 199 19.54 1.28 -2.47
N LEU A 200 18.64 1.73 -3.36
CA LEU A 200 18.77 3.02 -4.05
C LEU A 200 18.61 4.21 -3.11
N ILE A 201 18.03 4.02 -1.92
CA ILE A 201 17.99 5.05 -0.86
C ILE A 201 19.20 4.84 0.05
N PRO A 202 20.05 5.85 0.28
CA PRO A 202 21.18 5.73 1.21
C PRO A 202 20.73 5.27 2.60
N GLU A 203 21.41 4.27 3.15
CA GLU A 203 21.03 3.65 4.43
C GLU A 203 21.06 4.66 5.59
N ALA A 204 20.11 4.51 6.52
CA ALA A 204 20.16 5.18 7.81
C ALA A 204 21.05 4.39 8.79
N PRO A 205 21.59 5.03 9.85
CA PRO A 205 22.32 4.33 10.91
C PRO A 205 21.51 3.17 11.51
N VAL A 206 22.20 2.12 11.98
CA VAL A 206 21.54 0.89 12.49
C VAL A 206 20.61 1.16 13.66
N ASP A 207 20.99 2.09 14.55
CA ASP A 207 20.20 2.45 15.74
C ASP A 207 19.13 3.52 15.45
N ALA A 208 18.96 3.92 14.18
CA ALA A 208 18.04 4.95 13.79
C ALA A 208 16.58 4.47 13.79
N HIS A 209 15.70 5.27 14.36
CA HIS A 209 14.26 5.09 14.22
C HIS A 209 13.74 5.85 13.00
N ILE A 210 13.37 5.14 11.93
CA ILE A 210 12.86 5.76 10.71
C ILE A 210 11.48 6.41 10.96
N VAL A 211 11.46 7.74 10.91
CA VAL A 211 10.24 8.55 11.03
C VAL A 211 9.47 8.51 9.71
N THR A 212 10.14 8.86 8.60
CA THR A 212 9.54 8.83 7.26
C THR A 212 10.61 8.71 6.17
N ILE A 213 10.17 8.46 4.95
CA ILE A 213 10.95 8.65 3.73
C ILE A 213 10.43 9.92 3.07
N GLU A 214 11.32 10.87 2.80
CA GLU A 214 10.99 12.10 2.08
C GLU A 214 11.21 11.88 0.58
N GLU A 215 10.35 12.47 -0.25
CA GLU A 215 10.45 12.47 -1.71
C GLU A 215 10.64 13.90 -2.21
N GLU A 216 11.58 14.08 -3.13
CA GLU A 216 11.71 15.31 -3.92
C GLU A 216 11.59 14.99 -5.40
N LYS A 217 10.78 15.77 -6.12
CA LYS A 217 10.57 15.62 -7.56
C LYS A 217 11.21 16.77 -8.32
N LYS A 218 11.80 16.46 -9.47
CA LYS A 218 12.39 17.45 -10.37
C LYS A 218 12.16 17.08 -11.82
N ASN A 219 12.00 18.09 -12.67
CA ASN A 219 11.88 17.91 -14.11
C ASN A 219 13.26 17.86 -14.74
N TYR A 220 13.41 16.98 -15.72
CA TYR A 220 14.55 16.88 -16.60
C TYR A 220 14.09 17.02 -18.04
N TYR A 221 14.90 17.68 -18.85
CA TYR A 221 14.58 18.12 -20.20
C TYR A 221 15.61 17.58 -21.16
N ARG A 222 15.17 17.05 -22.30
CA ARG A 222 16.04 16.78 -23.44
C ARG A 222 15.41 17.34 -24.69
N TYR A 223 16.22 17.71 -25.67
CA TYR A 223 15.72 18.32 -26.90
C TYR A 223 16.35 17.69 -28.14
N GLN A 224 15.67 17.89 -29.27
CA GLN A 224 16.22 17.67 -30.59
C GLN A 224 15.78 18.82 -31.50
N ASP A 225 16.62 19.13 -32.48
CA ASP A 225 16.40 20.24 -33.40
C ASP A 225 16.01 19.73 -34.78
N LYS A 226 15.01 20.37 -35.38
CA LYS A 226 14.71 20.23 -36.80
C LYS A 226 15.70 21.04 -37.62
N MET A 227 16.15 20.47 -38.71
CA MET A 227 17.07 21.09 -39.65
C MET A 227 16.54 20.95 -41.07
N TRP A 228 16.85 21.94 -41.90
CA TRP A 228 16.50 21.97 -43.31
C TRP A 228 17.72 22.39 -44.12
N LYS A 229 17.71 22.08 -45.41
CA LYS A 229 18.56 22.78 -46.35
C LYS A 229 17.90 24.11 -46.72
N PHE A 230 18.73 25.15 -46.82
CA PHE A 230 18.32 26.45 -47.31
C PHE A 230 18.99 26.75 -48.65
N TYR A 231 18.34 27.52 -49.50
CA TYR A 231 18.83 27.85 -50.83
C TYR A 231 18.79 29.35 -51.13
N SER A 232 19.57 29.76 -52.14
CA SER A 232 19.79 31.18 -52.47
C SER A 232 18.94 31.70 -53.63
N ASN A 233 18.52 30.84 -54.56
CA ASN A 233 17.85 31.25 -55.78
C ASN A 233 16.38 30.79 -55.82
N PRO A 234 15.40 31.68 -55.57
CA PRO A 234 13.98 31.34 -55.52
C PRO A 234 13.33 31.16 -56.89
N ASN A 235 13.94 31.71 -57.94
CA ASN A 235 13.37 31.72 -59.29
C ASN A 235 13.75 30.46 -60.10
N ALA A 236 14.43 29.50 -59.47
CA ALA A 236 14.80 28.25 -60.09
C ALA A 236 13.59 27.32 -60.22
N ASN A 237 13.20 27.01 -61.47
CA ASN A 237 12.17 26.02 -61.78
C ASN A 237 12.77 24.62 -61.64
N CYS A 238 12.58 23.99 -60.48
CA CYS A 238 13.14 22.68 -60.16
C CYS A 238 12.06 21.63 -59.87
N SER A 239 12.37 20.39 -60.24
CA SER A 239 11.53 19.22 -60.03
C SER A 239 11.40 18.86 -58.55
N ALA A 240 10.49 17.94 -58.26
CA ALA A 240 10.57 17.11 -57.06
C ALA A 240 11.91 16.34 -57.02
N TYR A 241 12.29 15.85 -55.85
CA TYR A 241 13.47 15.00 -55.71
C TYR A 241 13.35 13.75 -56.58
N SER A 242 14.41 13.46 -57.33
CA SER A 242 14.52 12.29 -58.20
C SER A 242 15.98 11.87 -58.36
N SER A 243 16.23 10.56 -58.34
CA SER A 243 17.54 9.99 -58.63
C SER A 243 17.91 10.10 -60.10
N GLU A 244 16.92 9.96 -60.99
CA GLU A 244 17.09 10.04 -62.44
C GLU A 244 16.52 11.35 -63.00
N GLN A 245 17.04 11.81 -64.15
CA GLN A 245 16.65 13.07 -64.78
C GLN A 245 15.17 13.07 -65.23
N PRO A 246 14.31 13.94 -64.67
CA PRO A 246 12.94 14.07 -65.13
C PRO A 246 12.84 14.84 -66.46
N SER A 247 11.84 14.50 -67.28
CA SER A 247 11.59 15.20 -68.53
C SER A 247 11.33 16.69 -68.31
N GLY A 248 11.99 17.54 -69.08
CA GLY A 248 11.87 19.00 -68.99
C GLY A 248 12.82 19.68 -67.98
N TYR A 249 13.66 18.93 -67.26
CA TYR A 249 14.63 19.48 -66.30
C TYR A 249 16.05 19.04 -66.67
N ALA A 250 16.85 19.96 -67.21
CA ALA A 250 18.14 19.64 -67.83
C ALA A 250 19.34 19.64 -66.88
N THR A 251 19.25 20.34 -65.74
CA THR A 251 20.41 20.63 -64.87
C THR A 251 20.23 19.96 -63.51
N LYS A 252 21.15 19.08 -63.11
CA LYS A 252 21.15 18.47 -61.78
C LYS A 252 21.69 19.45 -60.73
N ASP A 253 20.93 19.73 -59.67
CA ASP A 253 21.43 20.52 -58.53
C ASP A 253 22.13 19.59 -57.53
N GLU A 254 23.44 19.39 -57.70
CA GLU A 254 24.23 18.50 -56.83
C GLU A 254 24.17 18.91 -55.35
N THR A 255 23.97 20.20 -55.05
CA THR A 255 23.88 20.68 -53.65
C THR A 255 22.57 20.28 -52.96
N SER A 256 21.55 19.92 -53.74
CA SER A 256 20.26 19.49 -53.21
C SER A 256 20.27 18.07 -52.64
N GLN A 257 21.28 17.24 -52.94
CA GLN A 257 21.34 15.81 -52.62
C GLN A 257 20.69 15.40 -51.28
N ILE A 258 19.69 14.54 -51.31
CA ILE A 258 19.12 13.86 -50.13
C ILE A 258 19.13 12.34 -50.34
N GLU A 259 18.86 11.60 -49.27
CA GLU A 259 18.59 10.16 -49.33
C GLU A 259 17.07 9.93 -49.27
N SER A 260 16.58 8.97 -50.05
CA SER A 260 15.22 8.48 -49.94
C SER A 260 14.99 7.74 -48.63
N ASP A 261 13.73 7.59 -48.23
CA ASP A 261 13.39 6.59 -47.23
C ASP A 261 13.83 5.18 -47.71
N PRO A 262 14.22 4.29 -46.78
CA PRO A 262 14.56 2.91 -47.13
C PRO A 262 13.41 2.19 -47.81
N SER A 263 13.71 1.44 -48.88
CA SER A 263 12.73 0.59 -49.54
C SER A 263 12.22 -0.49 -48.58
N PRO A 264 10.99 -1.01 -48.76
CA PRO A 264 10.57 -2.20 -48.05
C PRO A 264 11.56 -3.35 -48.25
N TRP A 265 11.79 -4.13 -47.20
CA TRP A 265 12.62 -5.33 -47.27
C TRP A 265 12.08 -6.34 -48.28
N SER A 266 12.97 -6.86 -49.13
CA SER A 266 12.66 -7.83 -50.18
C SER A 266 13.61 -9.02 -50.12
N LEU A 267 13.15 -10.20 -50.57
CA LEU A 267 14.03 -11.37 -50.76
C LEU A 267 14.85 -11.26 -52.06
N SER A 268 14.40 -10.45 -53.01
CA SER A 268 15.08 -10.23 -54.28
C SER A 268 16.15 -9.17 -54.11
N TYR A 269 17.34 -9.44 -54.65
CA TYR A 269 18.41 -8.45 -54.72
C TYR A 269 17.98 -7.28 -55.63
N PRO A 270 18.08 -6.01 -55.19
CA PRO A 270 17.73 -4.86 -56.00
C PRO A 270 18.69 -4.64 -57.18
N ASP A 271 18.23 -3.95 -58.22
CA ASP A 271 19.11 -3.51 -59.30
C ASP A 271 20.17 -2.54 -58.77
N GLU A 272 21.43 -2.76 -59.17
CA GLU A 272 22.54 -1.90 -58.82
C GLU A 272 22.52 -0.60 -59.65
N LYS A 273 22.61 0.52 -58.94
CA LYS A 273 22.66 1.87 -59.49
C LYS A 273 23.74 2.65 -58.75
N ASP A 274 24.38 3.58 -59.43
CA ASP A 274 25.44 4.43 -58.86
C ASP A 274 24.94 5.32 -57.70
N TYR A 275 23.67 5.69 -57.73
CA TYR A 275 23.00 6.45 -56.68
C TYR A 275 22.39 5.58 -55.57
N ARG A 276 22.47 4.24 -55.65
CA ARG A 276 21.77 3.33 -54.72
C ARG A 276 22.72 2.68 -53.73
N SER A 277 22.37 2.75 -52.45
CA SER A 277 23.01 1.99 -51.39
C SER A 277 22.12 0.81 -50.99
N ILE A 278 22.64 -0.42 -51.08
CA ILE A 278 21.90 -1.66 -50.76
C ILE A 278 22.36 -2.20 -49.41
N THR A 279 21.41 -2.34 -48.49
CA THR A 279 21.58 -2.97 -47.18
C THR A 279 21.10 -4.42 -47.24
N ARG A 280 21.90 -5.33 -46.69
CA ARG A 280 21.57 -6.77 -46.56
C ARG A 280 21.45 -7.14 -45.09
N GLU A 281 20.35 -7.77 -44.72
CA GLU A 281 20.11 -8.30 -43.39
C GLU A 281 19.52 -9.71 -43.45
N ILE A 282 19.49 -10.41 -42.31
CA ILE A 282 18.84 -11.72 -42.21
C ILE A 282 17.39 -11.53 -41.74
N GLY A 283 16.45 -11.95 -42.59
CA GLY A 283 15.04 -12.05 -42.24
C GLY A 283 14.66 -13.44 -41.76
N TYR A 284 13.64 -13.51 -40.90
CA TYR A 284 13.09 -14.75 -40.36
C TYR A 284 11.60 -14.88 -40.63
N ARG A 285 11.09 -16.11 -40.65
CA ARG A 285 9.65 -16.36 -40.53
C ARG A 285 9.26 -16.35 -39.05
N TRP A 286 8.66 -15.24 -38.64
CA TRP A 286 8.20 -15.07 -37.27
C TRP A 286 6.89 -15.84 -37.02
N TYR A 287 6.79 -16.49 -35.87
CA TYR A 287 5.59 -17.24 -35.48
C TYR A 287 5.34 -17.15 -33.96
N TYR A 288 4.14 -17.59 -33.56
CA TYR A 288 3.84 -17.93 -32.17
C TYR A 288 3.15 -19.29 -32.11
N MET A 289 3.15 -19.88 -30.92
CA MET A 289 2.49 -21.16 -30.69
C MET A 289 1.05 -20.93 -30.23
N ASP A 290 0.09 -21.43 -31.02
CA ASP A 290 -1.29 -21.61 -30.59
C ASP A 290 -1.49 -23.09 -30.23
N GLY A 291 -1.32 -23.39 -28.93
CA GLY A 291 -1.16 -24.76 -28.46
C GLY A 291 0.08 -25.43 -29.06
N LYS A 292 -0.11 -26.43 -29.93
CA LYS A 292 0.97 -27.14 -30.65
C LYS A 292 1.15 -26.66 -32.10
N LYS A 293 0.38 -25.69 -32.56
CA LYS A 293 0.38 -25.22 -33.95
C LYS A 293 1.19 -23.93 -34.08
N LYS A 294 2.11 -23.89 -35.04
CA LYS A 294 2.80 -22.65 -35.43
C LYS A 294 1.84 -21.75 -36.21
N VAL A 295 1.64 -20.53 -35.72
CA VAL A 295 0.89 -19.47 -36.42
C VAL A 295 1.87 -18.41 -36.89
N TYR A 296 2.14 -18.39 -38.19
CA TYR A 296 3.13 -17.50 -38.80
C TYR A 296 2.58 -16.11 -39.07
N TRP A 297 3.43 -15.10 -38.92
CA TRP A 297 3.14 -13.74 -39.33
C TRP A 297 2.99 -13.65 -40.85
N LYS A 298 1.92 -12.98 -41.31
CA LYS A 298 1.55 -12.79 -42.74
C LYS A 298 1.77 -14.05 -43.60
N ASN A 299 1.29 -15.21 -43.14
CA ASN A 299 1.42 -16.50 -43.83
C ASN A 299 2.88 -16.92 -44.12
N GLY A 300 3.81 -16.63 -43.21
CA GLY A 300 5.21 -17.05 -43.32
C GLY A 300 6.06 -16.15 -44.19
N LYS A 301 5.70 -14.87 -44.30
CA LYS A 301 6.60 -13.86 -44.88
C LYS A 301 7.80 -13.64 -43.98
N TYR A 302 8.93 -13.34 -44.60
CA TYR A 302 10.14 -12.95 -43.89
C TYR A 302 10.04 -11.51 -43.42
N ALA A 303 10.59 -11.25 -42.24
CA ALA A 303 10.85 -9.91 -41.72
C ALA A 303 12.19 -9.90 -40.98
N VAL A 304 12.95 -8.82 -41.13
CA VAL A 304 14.19 -8.60 -40.39
C VAL A 304 13.90 -8.37 -38.91
N GLU A 305 12.95 -7.48 -38.63
CA GLU A 305 12.53 -7.13 -37.27
C GLU A 305 11.31 -7.94 -36.80
N GLN A 306 11.15 -8.03 -35.48
CA GLN A 306 9.99 -8.69 -34.86
C GLN A 306 8.70 -7.93 -35.22
N PRO A 307 7.75 -8.54 -35.92
CA PRO A 307 6.60 -7.82 -36.47
C PRO A 307 5.47 -7.57 -35.47
N GLY A 308 5.68 -7.88 -34.18
CA GLY A 308 4.75 -7.62 -33.09
C GLY A 308 5.01 -8.50 -31.87
N GLU A 309 4.55 -8.05 -30.71
CA GLU A 309 4.84 -8.66 -29.39
C GLU A 309 4.54 -10.15 -29.33
N LYS A 310 3.46 -10.62 -29.96
CA LYS A 310 3.07 -12.03 -29.91
C LYS A 310 3.96 -12.96 -30.74
N TYR A 311 4.61 -12.47 -31.79
CA TYR A 311 5.43 -13.31 -32.69
C TYR A 311 6.88 -13.35 -32.21
N THR A 312 7.13 -14.04 -31.09
CA THR A 312 8.43 -14.06 -30.42
C THR A 312 9.38 -15.12 -30.98
N GLU A 313 8.85 -16.13 -31.67
CA GLU A 313 9.63 -17.26 -32.18
C GLU A 313 10.04 -17.06 -33.63
N LYS A 314 11.21 -17.58 -34.00
CA LYS A 314 11.81 -17.49 -35.34
C LYS A 314 11.96 -18.89 -35.93
N ASP A 315 11.59 -19.03 -37.20
CA ASP A 315 11.85 -20.22 -38.02
C ASP A 315 12.39 -19.77 -39.37
N ASN A 316 13.21 -20.60 -40.04
CA ASN A 316 13.83 -20.39 -41.35
C ASN A 316 14.40 -18.98 -41.60
N GLU A 317 15.69 -18.89 -41.88
CA GLU A 317 16.34 -17.63 -42.21
C GLU A 317 16.58 -17.46 -43.72
N SER A 318 16.53 -16.22 -44.19
CA SER A 318 16.87 -15.87 -45.57
C SER A 318 17.45 -14.46 -45.62
N PRO A 319 18.43 -14.19 -46.49
CA PRO A 319 18.86 -12.82 -46.72
C PRO A 319 17.68 -11.99 -47.28
N MET A 320 17.53 -10.80 -46.73
CA MET A 320 16.64 -9.75 -47.21
C MET A 320 17.45 -8.51 -47.54
N TYR A 321 16.95 -7.73 -48.49
CA TYR A 321 17.58 -6.53 -48.99
C TYR A 321 16.62 -5.34 -48.91
N SER A 322 17.15 -4.20 -48.52
CA SER A 322 16.51 -2.89 -48.58
C SER A 322 17.51 -1.94 -49.19
N TYR A 323 17.06 -0.86 -49.82
CA TYR A 323 17.96 0.13 -50.39
C TYR A 323 17.48 1.55 -50.13
N THR A 324 18.42 2.49 -50.09
CA THR A 324 18.17 3.93 -50.16
C THR A 324 18.77 4.47 -51.44
N ASP A 325 18.08 5.43 -52.06
CA ASP A 325 18.55 6.09 -53.27
C ASP A 325 18.96 7.53 -52.95
N LEU A 326 20.09 7.97 -53.50
CA LEU A 326 20.43 9.39 -53.56
C LEU A 326 19.51 10.07 -54.57
N MET A 327 18.94 11.20 -54.16
CA MET A 327 17.99 11.97 -54.96
C MET A 327 18.42 13.43 -55.01
N TRP A 328 18.14 14.07 -56.15
CA TRP A 328 18.44 15.50 -56.36
C TRP A 328 17.22 16.21 -56.93
N ARG A 329 17.20 17.52 -56.80
CA ARG A 329 16.35 18.38 -57.64
C ARG A 329 17.03 18.58 -58.99
N TRP A 330 16.23 18.50 -60.04
CA TRP A 330 16.64 18.81 -61.40
C TRP A 330 15.96 20.12 -61.79
N CYS A 331 16.72 21.07 -62.30
CA CYS A 331 16.26 22.42 -62.62
C CYS A 331 16.27 22.66 -64.12
N ASN A 332 15.31 23.45 -64.59
CA ASN A 332 15.29 23.99 -65.93
C ASN A 332 15.91 25.39 -65.89
N GLY A 333 17.23 25.46 -66.13
CA GLY A 333 18.03 26.69 -66.00
C GLY A 333 18.90 26.69 -64.73
N ALA A 334 18.94 27.83 -64.03
CA ALA A 334 19.78 27.99 -62.84
C ALA A 334 19.35 27.09 -61.68
N THR A 335 20.33 26.56 -60.94
CA THR A 335 20.09 25.76 -59.73
C THR A 335 19.63 26.62 -58.55
N ARG A 336 19.08 25.99 -57.51
CA ARG A 336 18.67 26.67 -56.27
C ARG A 336 19.88 27.02 -55.41
N ARG A 337 20.92 26.16 -55.45
CA ARG A 337 22.17 26.25 -54.67
C ARG A 337 21.89 26.24 -53.17
N TYR A 338 22.06 25.07 -52.57
CA TYR A 338 21.77 24.79 -51.17
C TYR A 338 23.01 24.90 -50.26
N ILE A 339 22.76 25.16 -48.98
CA ILE A 339 23.71 24.89 -47.89
C ILE A 339 23.42 23.53 -47.22
N SER A 340 24.37 23.09 -46.41
CA SER A 340 24.17 21.97 -45.47
C SER A 340 23.01 22.22 -44.51
N TYR A 341 22.55 21.15 -43.88
CA TYR A 341 21.47 21.20 -42.91
C TYR A 341 21.73 22.21 -41.79
N SER A 342 20.73 23.04 -41.52
CA SER A 342 20.75 24.02 -40.45
C SER A 342 19.34 24.20 -39.89
N SER A 343 19.23 24.53 -38.61
CA SER A 343 17.95 24.90 -37.99
C SER A 343 17.55 26.35 -38.28
N VAL A 344 18.53 27.19 -38.63
CA VAL A 344 18.34 28.62 -38.90
C VAL A 344 18.91 29.00 -40.26
N THR A 345 18.26 29.97 -40.90
CA THR A 345 18.71 30.56 -42.15
C THR A 345 19.89 31.51 -41.94
N ASN A 346 20.58 31.88 -43.02
CA ASN A 346 21.49 33.02 -43.06
C ASN A 346 21.15 33.91 -44.26
N SER A 347 21.69 35.14 -44.29
CA SER A 347 21.36 36.15 -45.30
C SER A 347 21.67 35.73 -46.74
N SER A 348 22.60 34.79 -46.95
CA SER A 348 22.98 34.29 -48.28
C SER A 348 22.09 33.15 -48.77
N PHE A 349 21.36 32.48 -47.87
CA PHE A 349 20.48 31.35 -48.17
C PHE A 349 19.14 31.51 -47.42
N PRO A 350 18.31 32.49 -47.82
CA PRO A 350 17.12 32.88 -47.06
C PRO A 350 15.92 31.92 -47.22
N TYR A 351 15.92 31.05 -48.23
CA TYR A 351 14.75 30.23 -48.56
C TYR A 351 14.89 28.81 -48.00
N ARG A 352 13.90 28.34 -47.24
CA ARG A 352 13.86 27.01 -46.63
C ARG A 352 13.22 25.99 -47.57
N ASP A 353 13.76 24.78 -47.67
CA ASP A 353 13.14 23.66 -48.39
C ASP A 353 12.55 22.64 -47.39
N ASP A 354 11.24 22.73 -47.18
CA ASP A 354 10.52 21.92 -46.19
C ASP A 354 10.56 20.41 -46.46
N GLU A 355 10.76 20.00 -47.73
CA GLU A 355 10.92 18.59 -48.12
C GLU A 355 12.23 17.97 -47.63
N THR A 356 13.16 18.78 -47.12
CA THR A 356 14.46 18.32 -46.62
C THR A 356 14.52 18.19 -45.10
N MET A 357 13.40 18.32 -44.39
CA MET A 357 13.41 18.33 -42.92
C MET A 357 14.01 17.04 -42.34
N ILE A 358 15.04 17.18 -41.51
CA ILE A 358 15.60 16.11 -40.67
C ILE A 358 15.66 16.55 -39.21
N THR A 359 15.82 15.61 -38.29
CA THR A 359 16.02 15.89 -36.86
C THR A 359 17.42 15.50 -36.41
N THR A 360 18.00 16.26 -35.48
CA THR A 360 19.19 15.83 -34.74
C THR A 360 18.86 14.63 -33.85
N SER A 361 19.89 13.96 -33.33
CA SER A 361 19.71 13.09 -32.18
C SER A 361 19.23 13.89 -30.96
N TRP A 362 18.53 13.22 -30.05
CA TRP A 362 18.18 13.77 -28.76
C TRP A 362 19.43 14.11 -27.94
N SER A 363 19.40 15.24 -27.25
CA SER A 363 20.38 15.58 -26.22
C SER A 363 20.28 14.62 -25.03
N SER A 364 21.28 14.69 -24.14
CA SER A 364 21.12 14.18 -22.78
C SER A 364 20.00 14.93 -22.05
N TYR A 365 19.47 14.31 -21.00
CA TYR A 365 18.58 14.98 -20.06
C TYR A 365 19.35 15.95 -19.17
N ASP A 366 18.90 17.19 -19.11
CA ASP A 366 19.40 18.26 -18.26
C ASP A 366 18.32 18.75 -17.30
N GLU A 367 18.70 19.41 -16.21
CA GLU A 367 17.76 19.94 -15.21
C GLU A 367 17.02 21.22 -15.66
N GLU A 368 17.49 21.83 -16.75
CA GLU A 368 16.96 23.10 -17.27
C GLU A 368 16.44 22.92 -18.70
N SER A 369 15.31 23.55 -18.99
CA SER A 369 14.79 23.64 -20.34
C SER A 369 15.75 24.44 -21.23
N ARG A 370 15.95 23.96 -22.45
CA ARG A 370 16.68 24.65 -23.52
C ARG A 370 15.73 25.20 -24.57
N LEU A 371 14.42 25.15 -24.34
CA LEU A 371 13.39 25.69 -25.21
C LEU A 371 13.10 27.14 -24.86
N ASP A 372 13.24 28.04 -25.82
CA ASP A 372 12.93 29.46 -25.68
C ASP A 372 12.29 30.04 -26.96
N ASP A 373 11.93 31.32 -26.94
CA ASP A 373 11.29 31.98 -28.09
C ASP A 373 12.19 32.06 -29.33
N THR A 374 13.52 31.97 -29.17
CA THR A 374 14.48 32.01 -30.28
C THR A 374 14.59 30.67 -31.00
N ASN A 375 14.28 29.57 -30.32
CA ASN A 375 14.48 28.21 -30.85
C ASN A 375 13.21 27.36 -30.98
N ARG A 376 12.08 27.76 -30.39
CA ARG A 376 10.81 27.01 -30.44
C ARG A 376 10.25 26.73 -31.84
N GLY A 377 10.71 27.45 -32.87
CA GLY A 377 10.32 27.20 -34.26
C GLY A 377 10.92 25.93 -34.87
N TYR A 378 12.04 25.45 -34.31
CA TYR A 378 12.76 24.28 -34.81
C TYR A 378 13.07 23.24 -33.73
N ARG A 379 13.09 23.62 -32.45
CA ARG A 379 13.39 22.73 -31.34
C ARG A 379 12.14 22.03 -30.83
N THR A 380 12.25 20.73 -30.57
CA THR A 380 11.28 19.94 -29.80
C THR A 380 11.93 19.51 -28.50
N GLU A 381 11.23 19.65 -27.39
CA GLU A 381 11.72 19.29 -26.05
C GLU A 381 10.79 18.27 -25.39
N GLU A 382 11.39 17.28 -24.75
CA GLU A 382 10.72 16.27 -23.92
C GLU A 382 11.03 16.50 -22.45
N ILE A 383 10.01 16.34 -21.61
CA ILE A 383 10.11 16.49 -20.17
C ILE A 383 9.95 15.12 -19.52
N GLN A 384 10.85 14.80 -18.58
CA GLN A 384 10.76 13.62 -17.73
C GLN A 384 10.81 14.05 -16.26
N VAL A 385 9.84 13.61 -15.47
CA VAL A 385 9.85 13.82 -14.02
C VAL A 385 10.69 12.73 -13.38
N ARG A 386 11.60 13.11 -12.48
CA ARG A 386 12.40 12.19 -11.68
C ARG A 386 12.19 12.44 -10.19
N SER A 387 12.30 11.39 -9.38
CA SER A 387 12.16 11.45 -7.92
C SER A 387 13.46 11.04 -7.23
N ARG A 388 13.83 11.71 -6.14
CA ARG A 388 14.88 11.26 -5.22
C ARG A 388 14.35 11.16 -3.80
N PHE A 389 15.02 10.36 -2.97
CA PHE A 389 14.52 9.98 -1.66
C PHE A 389 15.60 10.11 -0.59
N ARG A 390 15.19 10.36 0.66
CA ARG A 390 16.05 10.25 1.84
C ARG A 390 15.27 9.80 3.05
N TYR A 391 15.96 9.16 4.00
CA TYR A 391 15.37 8.89 5.31
C TYR A 391 15.37 10.14 6.19
N LYS A 392 14.25 10.37 6.87
CA LYS A 392 14.18 11.19 8.09
C LYS A 392 14.07 10.24 9.27
N TYR A 393 14.98 10.35 10.22
CA TYR A 393 15.06 9.40 11.33
C TYR A 393 15.45 10.08 12.64
N ASP A 394 15.06 9.47 13.75
CA ASP A 394 15.41 9.91 15.09
C ASP A 394 16.46 8.96 15.70
N ILE A 395 17.45 9.51 16.42
CA ILE A 395 18.35 8.73 17.26
C ILE A 395 17.95 8.98 18.72
N TYR A 396 17.59 7.90 19.43
CA TYR A 396 17.16 7.97 20.83
C TYR A 396 18.36 7.92 21.77
N SER A 397 18.29 8.67 22.88
CA SER A 397 19.17 8.49 24.02
C SER A 397 18.93 7.13 24.70
N LEU A 398 19.71 6.83 25.74
CA LEU A 398 19.29 5.85 26.75
C LEU A 398 18.11 6.41 27.57
N PRO A 399 17.33 5.56 28.27
CA PRO A 399 16.27 6.04 29.16
C PRO A 399 16.84 7.00 30.20
N LEU A 400 16.17 8.12 30.42
CA LEU A 400 16.67 9.19 31.30
C LEU A 400 16.29 8.99 32.78
N LEU A 401 15.34 8.09 33.07
CA LEU A 401 15.06 7.63 34.42
C LEU A 401 15.67 6.25 34.66
N ASP A 402 16.26 6.03 35.83
CA ASP A 402 16.84 4.74 36.22
C ASP A 402 15.81 3.59 36.18
N ASN A 403 14.56 3.90 36.50
CA ASN A 403 13.45 2.95 36.53
C ASN A 403 12.20 3.58 35.92
N TYR A 404 11.27 2.73 35.44
CA TYR A 404 9.93 3.20 35.09
C TYR A 404 9.18 3.54 36.38
N VAL A 405 8.51 4.69 36.41
CA VAL A 405 7.88 5.24 37.61
C VAL A 405 6.40 5.54 37.39
N SER A 406 5.62 5.69 38.47
CA SER A 406 4.22 6.12 38.35
C SER A 406 4.09 7.53 37.79
N ALA A 407 2.93 7.91 37.25
CA ALA A 407 2.69 9.25 36.71
C ALA A 407 3.06 10.36 37.70
N SER A 408 2.59 10.26 38.96
CA SER A 408 2.90 11.26 39.99
C SER A 408 4.40 11.39 40.25
N LYS A 409 5.15 10.27 40.24
CA LYS A 409 6.60 10.32 40.45
C LYS A 409 7.33 10.84 39.21
N PHE A 410 6.84 10.51 38.02
CA PHE A 410 7.33 11.06 36.76
C PHE A 410 7.21 12.59 36.77
N GLU A 411 6.00 13.11 36.98
CA GLU A 411 5.70 14.56 36.99
C GLU A 411 6.49 15.32 38.05
N GLN A 412 6.66 14.72 39.24
CA GLN A 412 7.53 15.27 40.28
C GLN A 412 9.00 15.36 39.83
N THR A 413 9.47 14.38 39.06
CA THR A 413 10.87 14.29 38.63
C THR A 413 11.16 15.26 37.48
N VAL A 414 10.23 15.37 36.51
CA VAL A 414 10.39 16.25 35.35
C VAL A 414 9.90 17.69 35.58
N GLY A 415 9.16 17.93 36.67
CA GLY A 415 8.70 19.27 37.08
C GLY A 415 7.55 19.85 36.25
N THR A 416 6.82 19.02 35.50
CA THR A 416 5.67 19.40 34.66
C THR A 416 4.69 18.22 34.57
N THR A 417 3.47 18.49 34.10
CA THR A 417 2.46 17.43 33.90
C THR A 417 2.83 16.52 32.74
N LEU A 418 2.36 15.28 32.73
CA LEU A 418 2.63 14.35 31.64
C LEU A 418 2.08 14.90 30.30
N GLU A 419 0.94 15.59 30.32
CA GLU A 419 0.32 16.23 29.16
C GLU A 419 1.16 17.36 28.54
N GLU A 420 1.89 18.10 29.36
CA GLU A 420 2.79 19.15 28.90
C GLU A 420 4.12 18.55 28.45
N PHE A 421 4.62 17.54 29.18
CA PHE A 421 5.90 16.90 28.90
C PHE A 421 5.93 16.25 27.52
N VAL A 422 4.90 15.49 27.13
CA VAL A 422 4.84 14.82 25.82
C VAL A 422 4.78 15.78 24.63
N LYS A 423 4.50 17.07 24.87
CA LYS A 423 4.48 18.11 23.83
C LYS A 423 5.82 18.81 23.66
N GLN A 424 6.78 18.55 24.55
CA GLN A 424 8.10 19.15 24.44
C GLN A 424 8.80 18.63 23.18
N PRO A 425 9.61 19.47 22.52
CA PRO A 425 10.39 19.02 21.38
C PRO A 425 11.41 17.97 21.85
N ASN A 426 11.76 17.04 20.94
CA ASN A 426 12.89 16.13 21.12
C ASN A 426 12.78 15.19 22.33
N VAL A 427 11.57 14.90 22.82
CA VAL A 427 11.33 13.90 23.87
C VAL A 427 10.31 12.86 23.45
N LYS A 428 10.54 11.62 23.87
CA LYS A 428 9.61 10.50 23.68
C LYS A 428 9.36 9.83 25.01
N VAL A 429 8.11 9.87 25.46
CA VAL A 429 7.67 9.10 26.64
C VAL A 429 7.38 7.67 26.22
N GLU A 430 7.88 6.72 27.00
CA GLU A 430 7.55 5.32 26.88
C GLU A 430 6.75 4.86 28.09
N VAL A 431 5.70 4.09 27.82
CA VAL A 431 4.78 3.57 28.83
C VAL A 431 4.88 2.06 28.88
N LYS A 432 5.07 1.51 30.07
CA LYS A 432 4.96 0.08 30.38
C LYS A 432 3.75 -0.17 31.26
N TYR A 433 3.09 -1.30 31.05
CA TYR A 433 1.88 -1.66 31.76
C TYR A 433 2.08 -2.88 32.63
N THR A 434 1.66 -2.78 33.89
CA THR A 434 1.30 -3.94 34.69
C THR A 434 -0.21 -4.12 34.60
N TYR A 435 -0.65 -5.30 34.18
CA TYR A 435 -2.06 -5.66 34.04
C TYR A 435 -2.54 -6.30 35.34
N LYS A 436 -3.28 -5.52 36.15
CA LYS A 436 -4.00 -6.06 37.30
C LYS A 436 -5.30 -6.67 36.81
N TYR A 437 -5.53 -7.95 37.07
CA TYR A 437 -6.71 -8.61 36.53
C TYR A 437 -7.38 -9.57 37.49
N ARG A 438 -8.66 -9.83 37.22
CA ARG A 438 -9.50 -10.83 37.89
C ARG A 438 -10.15 -11.74 36.83
N LYS A 439 -10.40 -13.01 37.16
CA LYS A 439 -10.90 -14.02 36.21
C LYS A 439 -11.99 -14.89 36.85
N ALA A 440 -13.13 -14.97 36.15
CA ALA A 440 -14.34 -15.72 36.53
C ALA A 440 -14.23 -17.25 36.40
#